data_AF-A0A2V7DFN8-F1
#
_entry.id   AF-A0A2V7DFN8-F1
#
_cell.length_a   1.000
_cell.length_b   1.000
_cell.length_c   1.000
_cell.angle_alpha   90.00
_cell.angle_beta   90.00
_cell.angle_gamma   90.00
#
_symmetry.space_group_name_H-M   'P 1'
#
loop_
_entity.id
_entity.type
_entity.pdbx_description
1 polymer ?
#
loop_
_entity_poly.entity_id
_entity_poly.type
_entity_poly.pdbx_seq_one_letter_code
_entity_poly.pdbx_strand_id
1 'polypeptide(L)'
;MRSAEYARLCGGGKDEVQHAVNKWYPRALDTFGKSESRFSDLAVAYGIRRWGNAELRRMYKDDIDAQIRGLGLEVPPEGRGRNIF
;
A
#
# COMPACT_ATOMS: atom_id res chain seq x y z
N MET A 1 -17.59 15.39 6.15
CA MET A 1 -17.65 14.93 4.74
C MET A 1 -16.88 15.96 3.90
N ARG A 2 -15.74 15.59 3.29
CA ARG A 2 -14.92 16.57 2.54
C ARG A 2 -15.61 16.85 1.19
N SER A 3 -16.01 18.09 0.97
CA SER A 3 -16.83 18.58 -0.15
C SER A 3 -16.16 18.36 -1.52
N ALA A 4 -16.95 18.12 -2.57
CA ALA A 4 -16.47 18.08 -3.97
C ALA A 4 -15.75 19.38 -4.38
N GLU A 5 -16.09 20.48 -3.72
CA GLU A 5 -15.44 21.78 -3.85
C GLU A 5 -13.99 21.76 -3.39
N TYR A 6 -13.66 21.01 -2.35
CA TYR A 6 -12.29 20.87 -1.84
C TYR A 6 -11.41 20.11 -2.84
N ALA A 7 -11.92 19.01 -3.41
CA ALA A 7 -11.22 18.26 -4.45
C ALA A 7 -10.97 19.12 -5.70
N ARG A 8 -11.95 19.95 -6.09
CA ARG A 8 -11.84 20.87 -7.22
C ARG A 8 -10.84 22.02 -6.95
N LEU A 9 -10.88 22.61 -5.76
CA LEU A 9 -9.97 23.69 -5.32
C LEU A 9 -8.50 23.21 -5.22
N CYS A 10 -8.27 21.94 -4.90
CA CYS A 10 -6.94 21.35 -4.88
C CYS A 10 -6.39 20.99 -6.27
N GLY A 11 -7.11 21.24 -7.37
CA GLY A 11 -6.67 20.92 -8.74
C GLY A 11 -6.66 19.42 -9.09
N GLY A 12 -6.96 18.56 -8.12
CA GLY A 12 -6.86 17.10 -8.17
C GLY A 12 -7.82 16.44 -9.13
N GLY A 13 -7.49 16.36 -10.42
CA GLY A 13 -8.16 15.49 -11.37
C GLY A 13 -7.95 14.01 -11.02
N LYS A 14 -8.81 13.12 -11.54
CA LYS A 14 -8.67 11.66 -11.40
C LYS A 14 -7.25 11.19 -11.74
N ASP A 15 -6.64 11.80 -12.75
CA ASP A 15 -5.30 11.48 -13.24
C ASP A 15 -4.21 11.85 -12.22
N GLU A 16 -4.35 12.96 -11.49
CA GLU A 16 -3.39 13.35 -10.45
C GLU A 16 -3.47 12.40 -9.25
N VAL A 17 -4.69 11.99 -8.87
CA VAL A 17 -4.89 10.98 -7.83
C VAL A 17 -4.29 9.65 -8.27
N GLN A 18 -4.52 9.24 -9.52
CA GLN A 18 -3.91 8.02 -10.08
C GLN A 18 -2.37 8.11 -10.10
N HIS A 19 -1.82 9.28 -10.44
CA HIS A 19 -0.38 9.51 -10.41
C HIS A 19 0.19 9.37 -8.98
N ALA A 20 -0.49 9.93 -7.99
CA ALA A 20 -0.11 9.79 -6.59
C ALA A 20 -0.17 8.32 -6.12
N VAL A 21 -1.24 7.60 -6.47
CA VAL A 21 -1.38 6.16 -6.16
C VAL A 21 -0.26 5.36 -6.81
N ASN A 22 0.02 5.59 -8.10
CA ASN A 22 1.13 4.96 -8.83
C ASN A 22 2.49 5.20 -8.17
N LYS A 23 2.71 6.38 -7.58
CA LYS A 23 3.97 6.76 -6.93
C LYS A 23 4.13 6.12 -5.55
N TRP A 24 3.07 6.13 -4.75
CA TRP A 24 3.17 5.82 -3.32
C TRP A 24 2.80 4.40 -2.96
N TYR A 25 1.91 3.75 -3.70
CA TYR A 25 1.46 2.39 -3.37
C TYR A 25 2.62 1.38 -3.33
N PRO A 26 3.51 1.27 -4.35
CA PRO A 26 4.63 0.34 -4.29
C PRO A 26 5.62 0.63 -3.14
N ARG A 27 5.83 1.91 -2.83
CA ARG A 27 6.71 2.34 -1.72
C ARG A 27 6.12 1.99 -0.36
N ALA A 28 4.81 2.08 -0.21
CA ALA A 28 4.13 1.62 1.00
C ALA A 28 4.33 0.12 1.20
N LEU A 29 4.33 -0.68 0.12
CA LEU A 29 4.60 -2.12 0.21
C LEU A 29 6.03 -2.44 0.67
N ASP A 30 7.00 -1.55 0.44
CA ASP A 30 8.39 -1.73 0.87
C ASP A 30 8.56 -1.63 2.39
N THR A 31 7.64 -0.96 3.10
CA THR A 31 7.68 -0.85 4.56
C THR A 31 7.58 -2.20 5.28
N PHE A 32 7.02 -3.21 4.63
CA PHE A 32 6.93 -4.57 5.18
C PHE A 32 8.22 -5.39 4.96
N GLY A 33 9.23 -4.87 4.25
CA GLY A 33 10.51 -5.56 4.03
C GLY A 33 10.42 -6.82 3.17
N LYS A 34 11.38 -7.75 3.28
CA LYS A 34 11.39 -9.03 2.54
C LYS A 34 10.34 -10.00 3.08
N SER A 35 9.75 -10.80 2.19
CA SER A 35 8.80 -11.85 2.56
C SER A 35 9.47 -12.95 3.37
N GLU A 36 10.66 -13.37 2.95
CA GLU A 36 11.53 -14.28 3.69
C GLU A 36 12.45 -13.46 4.59
N SER A 37 12.12 -13.39 5.88
CA SER A 37 12.89 -12.64 6.86
C SER A 37 12.97 -13.41 8.16
N ARG A 38 14.17 -13.94 8.45
CA ARG A 38 14.46 -14.65 9.71
C ARG A 38 14.07 -13.83 10.95
N PHE A 39 14.24 -12.50 10.91
CA PHE A 39 13.84 -11.63 12.02
C PHE A 39 12.32 -11.58 12.17
N SER A 40 11.58 -11.48 11.05
CA SER A 40 10.12 -11.56 11.07
C SER A 40 9.64 -12.89 11.65
N ASP A 41 10.27 -14.01 11.24
CA ASP A 41 9.89 -15.34 11.70
C ASP A 41 10.13 -15.51 13.21
N LEU A 42 11.28 -15.03 13.71
CA LEU A 42 11.57 -15.03 15.14
C LEU A 42 10.60 -14.13 15.93
N ALA A 43 10.27 -12.94 15.42
CA ALA A 43 9.32 -12.06 16.08
C ALA A 43 7.92 -12.70 16.22
N VAL A 44 7.51 -13.50 15.24
CA VAL A 44 6.28 -14.31 15.33
C VAL A 44 6.43 -15.45 16.33
N ALA A 45 7.54 -16.20 16.25
CA ALA A 45 7.80 -17.33 17.16
C ALA A 45 7.85 -16.91 18.65
N TYR A 46 8.37 -15.73 18.94
CA TYR A 46 8.41 -15.17 20.29
C TYR A 46 7.14 -14.41 20.69
N GLY A 47 6.11 -14.36 19.83
CA GLY A 47 4.83 -13.70 20.11
C GLY A 47 4.88 -12.16 20.12
N ILE A 48 5.99 -11.55 19.68
CA ILE A 48 6.13 -10.09 19.54
C ILE A 48 5.23 -9.57 18.41
N ARG A 49 5.08 -10.37 17.35
CA ARG A 49 4.19 -10.09 16.22
C ARG A 49 3.21 -11.24 16.03
N ARG A 50 2.00 -10.91 15.60
CA ARG A 50 1.00 -11.92 15.22
C ARG A 50 1.22 -12.48 13.82
N TRP A 51 1.77 -11.68 12.90
CA TRP A 51 1.92 -12.03 11.50
C TRP A 51 3.31 -11.70 10.98
N GLY A 52 3.75 -12.49 10.00
CA GLY A 52 4.99 -12.23 9.27
C GLY A 52 4.84 -11.14 8.20
N ASN A 53 5.97 -10.67 7.69
CA ASN A 53 6.02 -9.60 6.68
C ASN A 53 5.17 -9.87 5.44
N ALA A 54 5.21 -11.10 4.90
CA ALA A 54 4.44 -11.47 3.72
C ALA A 54 2.92 -11.38 3.95
N GLU A 55 2.47 -11.83 5.12
CA GLU A 55 1.06 -11.83 5.48
C GLU A 55 0.54 -10.42 5.75
N LEU A 56 1.30 -9.60 6.49
CA LEU A 56 0.97 -8.19 6.68
C LEU A 56 0.85 -7.45 5.36
N ARG A 57 1.78 -7.71 4.43
CA ARG A 57 1.73 -7.10 3.10
C ARG A 57 0.50 -7.54 2.31
N ARG A 58 0.12 -8.82 2.39
CA ARG A 58 -1.10 -9.34 1.74
C ARG A 58 -2.34 -8.65 2.30
N MET A 59 -2.49 -8.60 3.62
CA MET A 59 -3.63 -7.95 4.28
C MET A 59 -3.73 -6.46 3.92
N TYR A 60 -2.59 -5.76 3.89
CA TYR A 60 -2.54 -4.37 3.46
C TYR A 60 -2.97 -4.20 1.99
N LYS A 61 -2.50 -5.07 1.09
CA LYS A 61 -2.89 -5.04 -0.32
C LYS A 61 -4.39 -5.26 -0.47
N ASP A 62 -4.95 -6.26 0.19
CA ASP A 62 -6.37 -6.59 0.06
C ASP A 62 -7.27 -5.40 0.45
N ASP A 63 -6.94 -4.72 1.54
CA ASP A 63 -7.67 -3.53 2.01
C ASP A 63 -7.48 -2.34 1.05
N ILE A 64 -6.24 -1.98 0.75
CA ILE A 64 -5.95 -0.78 -0.05
C ILE A 64 -6.37 -0.96 -1.51
N ASP A 65 -6.24 -2.15 -2.09
CA ASP A 65 -6.71 -2.43 -3.44
C ASP A 65 -8.23 -2.25 -3.55
N ALA A 66 -8.98 -2.69 -2.54
CA ALA A 66 -10.43 -2.49 -2.49
C ALA A 66 -10.78 -1.00 -2.44
N GLN A 67 -10.04 -0.21 -1.65
CA GLN A 67 -10.22 1.24 -1.58
C GLN A 67 -9.87 1.95 -2.89
N ILE A 68 -8.74 1.60 -3.52
CA ILE A 68 -8.33 2.16 -4.83
C ILE A 68 -9.39 1.88 -5.89
N ARG A 69 -9.86 0.63 -5.99
CA ARG A 69 -10.93 0.26 -6.94
C ARG A 69 -12.25 0.97 -6.61
N GLY A 70 -12.59 1.12 -5.32
CA GLY A 70 -13.77 1.85 -4.86
C GLY A 70 -13.76 3.34 -5.25
N LEU A 71 -12.58 3.94 -5.43
CA LEU A 71 -12.40 5.29 -5.94
C LEU A 71 -12.42 5.35 -7.49
N GLY A 72 -12.62 4.22 -8.18
CA GLY A 72 -12.59 4.11 -9.63
C GLY A 72 -11.20 4.26 -10.23
N LEU A 73 -10.16 4.05 -9.42
CA LEU A 73 -8.75 4.11 -9.82
C LEU A 73 -8.21 2.71 -10.12
N GLU A 74 -7.05 2.65 -10.77
CA GLU A 74 -6.35 1.42 -11.08
C GLU A 74 -5.31 1.09 -10.01
N VAL A 75 -5.25 -0.19 -9.62
CA VAL A 75 -4.24 -0.68 -8.68
C VAL A 75 -2.90 -0.79 -9.40
N PRO A 76 -1.84 -0.11 -8.92
CA PRO A 76 -0.53 -0.19 -9.56
C PRO A 76 0.08 -1.60 -9.42
N PRO A 77 0.88 -2.05 -10.41
CA PRO A 77 1.65 -3.28 -10.28
C PRO A 77 2.54 -3.23 -9.05
N GLU A 78 2.55 -4.30 -8.27
CA GLU A 78 3.30 -4.33 -7.01
C GLU A 78 4.79 -4.08 -7.22
N GLY A 79 5.42 -4.68 -8.25
CA GLY A 79 6.85 -4.58 -8.51
C GLY A 79 7.34 -3.22 -9.02
N ARG A 80 6.45 -2.25 -9.23
CA ARG A 80 6.79 -0.96 -9.86
C ARG A 80 7.66 -0.11 -8.92
N GLY A 81 8.97 -0.08 -9.14
CA GLY A 81 9.88 0.79 -8.39
C GLY A 81 10.07 0.41 -6.93
N ARG A 82 9.90 -0.87 -6.59
CA ARG A 82 10.17 -1.41 -5.25
C ARG A 82 11.66 -1.50 -4.99
N ASN A 83 12.10 -0.97 -3.86
CA ASN A 83 13.46 -1.15 -3.36
C ASN A 83 13.39 -1.99 -2.09
N ILE A 84 13.44 -3.31 -2.26
CA ILE A 84 13.37 -4.25 -1.14
C ILE A 84 14.77 -4.38 -0.54
N PHE A 85 15.08 -3.57 0.47
CA PHE A 85 16.33 -3.66 1.24
C PHE A 85 16.26 -4.81 2.27
#